data_AF-A0A2V1NV57-F1
#
_entry.id   AF-A0A2V1NV57-F1
#
_cell.length_a   1.000
_cell.length_b   1.000
_cell.length_c   1.000
_cell.angle_alpha   90.00
_cell.angle_beta   90.00
_cell.angle_gamma   90.00
#
_symmetry.space_group_name_H-M   'P 1'
#
loop_
_entity.id
_entity.type
_entity.pdbx_description
1 polymer ?
#
loop_
_entity_poly.entity_id
_entity_poly.type
_entity_poly.pdbx_seq_one_letter_code
_entity_poly.pdbx_strand_id
1 'polypeptide(L)'
;MSSADRGSGRGVVEETNAPSRSSRSTSGSPRSASTEGHSSGSPVRSHASRNEARSSSVSAQASTYMLIQPFPMCRRGPRHTPPIIISCGCRAILLPMSQPPAMSLSRRLPKALALTDRPTRLPHMELGDSTARFLGGEVDPAAFPSSAADLWSGCDGTRPLESWGPADRELIGRWHAAGLVVAAPSPRPASAFSLTFVSPHPDDAQLALGSTVFRFGGRVVDVFSHETWTRVPYYQDRPELASRLLIEEERVACHVLGADLTLLGHLDGANRPAWREGFLLGADAADEVRSTEPELFERITDDLDRELSDGSLVLAPLAVGGHVDHLLVREAVCELVANKSVEPERVVFYEDMPYSLFTDAVVDTGRLSERLGGPALTPVLIPGSPQSAEAKRESLWPYRLQVLETVANRIGRYGRNLMEADPTAGFAERVWVSADSARAVRELAAAAREDLSSPAE
;
A
#
# COMPACT_ATOMS: atom_id res chain seq x y z
N MET A 1 52.20 25.34 40.88
CA MET A 1 52.68 26.74 41.02
C MET A 1 53.43 27.08 39.73
N SER A 2 53.20 28.28 39.16
CA SER A 2 53.73 28.75 37.86
C SER A 2 53.26 27.94 36.62
N SER A 3 52.87 28.46 35.45
CA SER A 3 53.18 29.68 34.66
C SER A 3 54.54 29.61 33.92
N ALA A 4 54.68 29.96 32.63
CA ALA A 4 53.75 30.58 31.65
C ALA A 4 54.12 30.09 30.21
N ASP A 5 53.17 29.92 29.28
CA ASP A 5 52.69 30.88 28.25
C ASP A 5 53.55 30.98 26.94
N ARG A 6 52.85 31.20 25.81
CA ARG A 6 53.27 31.61 24.44
C ARG A 6 53.73 30.56 23.42
N GLY A 7 53.10 30.63 22.24
CA GLY A 7 53.52 29.98 20.99
C GLY A 7 52.40 29.97 19.93
N SER A 8 52.25 31.04 19.13
CA SER A 8 51.16 31.12 18.13
C SER A 8 51.54 30.53 16.78
N GLY A 9 50.62 29.79 16.15
CA GLY A 9 50.70 29.40 14.74
C GLY A 9 49.34 29.56 14.05
N ARG A 10 49.22 30.50 13.10
CA ARG A 10 48.05 30.60 12.20
C ARG A 10 48.30 29.73 10.96
N GLY A 11 47.44 28.76 10.72
CA GLY A 11 47.33 28.12 9.40
C GLY A 11 46.31 28.87 8.54
N VAL A 12 46.68 29.21 7.31
CA VAL A 12 45.77 29.68 6.26
C VAL A 12 45.69 28.56 5.21
N VAL A 13 44.49 28.27 4.73
CA VAL A 13 44.25 27.40 3.56
C VAL A 13 43.19 28.09 2.70
N GLU A 14 43.41 28.13 1.40
CA GLU A 14 42.58 28.83 0.42
C GLU A 14 41.64 27.89 -0.35
N GLU A 15 40.43 28.41 -0.61
CA GLU A 15 39.62 28.26 -1.84
C GLU A 15 39.20 26.88 -2.43
N THR A 16 38.27 26.98 -3.38
CA THR A 16 37.73 25.97 -4.31
C THR A 16 36.76 24.93 -3.70
N ASN A 17 35.66 24.55 -4.36
CA ASN A 17 35.07 25.07 -5.60
C ASN A 17 33.54 24.83 -5.60
N ALA A 18 32.77 25.74 -6.21
CA ALA A 18 31.31 25.61 -6.35
C ALA A 18 30.87 25.78 -7.82
N PRO A 19 30.29 24.76 -8.47
CA PRO A 19 29.89 24.85 -9.87
C PRO A 19 28.52 25.50 -10.04
N SER A 20 28.48 26.64 -10.73
CA SER A 20 27.22 27.27 -11.16
C SER A 20 26.59 26.52 -12.32
N ARG A 21 25.27 26.23 -12.24
CA ARG A 21 24.51 25.67 -13.37
C ARG A 21 24.11 26.79 -14.33
N SER A 22 24.50 26.68 -15.60
CA SER A 22 24.16 27.65 -16.64
C SER A 22 22.75 27.42 -17.18
N SER A 23 22.01 28.51 -17.36
CA SER A 23 20.75 28.52 -18.11
C SER A 23 21.03 28.60 -19.62
N ARG A 24 20.48 27.66 -20.40
CA ARG A 24 20.44 27.76 -21.86
C ARG A 24 19.14 28.41 -22.30
N SER A 25 19.23 29.61 -22.88
CA SER A 25 18.14 30.24 -23.61
C SER A 25 18.08 29.72 -25.06
N THR A 26 16.87 29.43 -25.54
CA THR A 26 16.59 29.04 -26.93
C THR A 26 15.84 30.17 -27.64
N SER A 27 16.57 31.09 -28.27
CA SER A 27 16.00 32.13 -29.12
C SER A 27 16.00 31.72 -30.59
N GLY A 28 14.84 31.32 -31.10
CA GLY A 28 14.58 31.11 -32.53
C GLY A 28 13.63 32.19 -33.08
N SER A 29 13.93 32.75 -34.23
CA SER A 29 13.07 33.74 -34.91
C SER A 29 13.30 33.75 -36.43
N PRO A 30 12.32 34.21 -37.23
CA PRO A 30 11.96 33.50 -38.45
C PRO A 30 12.57 34.07 -39.75
N ARG A 31 12.37 33.32 -40.84
CA ARG A 31 12.43 33.83 -42.22
C ARG A 31 11.20 33.42 -43.02
N SER A 32 10.61 34.42 -43.68
CA SER A 32 9.73 34.29 -44.84
C SER A 32 10.59 34.28 -46.14
N ALA A 33 10.10 34.05 -47.36
CA ALA A 33 8.75 33.79 -47.90
C ALA A 33 8.88 32.69 -49.00
N SER A 34 8.10 32.51 -50.09
CA SER A 34 6.92 33.14 -50.73
C SER A 34 6.44 32.23 -51.88
N THR A 35 5.20 32.44 -52.40
CA THR A 35 4.73 32.13 -53.80
C THR A 35 4.75 30.64 -54.29
N GLU A 36 3.83 30.11 -55.10
CA GLU A 36 2.54 30.57 -55.66
C GLU A 36 1.72 29.37 -56.22
N GLY A 37 0.48 29.60 -56.70
CA GLY A 37 -0.31 28.65 -57.53
C GLY A 37 -1.41 27.88 -56.77
N HIS A 38 -2.69 28.27 -56.82
CA HIS A 38 -3.69 28.12 -57.89
C HIS A 38 -4.08 26.65 -58.26
N SER A 39 -5.24 26.21 -57.75
CA SER A 39 -6.21 25.39 -58.51
C SER A 39 -7.61 25.50 -57.88
N SER A 40 -8.66 25.32 -58.67
CA SER A 40 -10.07 25.60 -58.30
C SER A 40 -10.93 24.34 -58.16
N GLY A 41 -11.84 24.32 -57.18
CA GLY A 41 -12.89 23.30 -57.04
C GLY A 41 -14.18 23.89 -56.45
N SER A 42 -15.32 23.67 -57.11
CA SER A 42 -16.62 24.30 -56.79
C SER A 42 -17.50 23.50 -55.81
N PRO A 43 -18.54 24.13 -55.21
CA PRO A 43 -19.11 23.67 -53.94
C PRO A 43 -20.34 22.75 -54.06
N VAL A 44 -20.66 22.08 -52.96
CA VAL A 44 -21.96 21.42 -52.72
C VAL A 44 -22.63 22.05 -51.50
N ARG A 45 -23.91 22.44 -51.66
CA ARG A 45 -24.79 22.85 -50.55
C ARG A 45 -25.33 21.61 -49.83
N SER A 46 -25.64 21.70 -48.54
CA SER A 46 -27.02 22.01 -48.09
C SER A 46 -27.33 21.62 -46.63
N HIS A 47 -28.48 22.11 -46.17
CA HIS A 47 -29.29 21.67 -45.02
C HIS A 47 -28.63 21.41 -43.66
N ALA A 48 -28.80 22.39 -42.79
CA ALA A 48 -28.96 22.13 -41.36
C ALA A 48 -30.27 21.36 -41.11
N SER A 49 -30.24 20.39 -40.21
CA SER A 49 -31.41 19.83 -39.53
C SER A 49 -31.17 19.89 -38.01
N ARG A 50 -32.20 20.27 -37.25
CA ARG A 50 -32.20 20.13 -35.79
C ARG A 50 -32.39 18.65 -35.45
N ASN A 51 -31.75 18.18 -34.39
CA ASN A 51 -32.23 17.01 -33.67
C ASN A 51 -32.12 17.26 -32.15
N GLU A 52 -33.23 17.09 -31.45
CA GLU A 52 -33.30 17.23 -30.00
C GLU A 52 -32.91 15.89 -29.34
N ALA A 53 -31.68 15.79 -28.84
CA ALA A 53 -31.25 14.65 -28.04
C ALA A 53 -31.71 14.84 -26.58
N ARG A 54 -32.81 14.19 -26.19
CA ARG A 54 -33.23 14.13 -24.78
C ARG A 54 -32.23 13.32 -23.97
N SER A 55 -31.61 13.92 -22.96
CA SER A 55 -30.80 13.20 -21.98
C SER A 55 -31.69 12.40 -21.02
N SER A 56 -31.78 11.09 -21.20
CA SER A 56 -32.37 10.17 -20.21
C SER A 56 -31.26 9.55 -19.36
N SER A 57 -30.94 10.19 -18.23
CA SER A 57 -29.97 9.70 -17.26
C SER A 57 -30.49 8.45 -16.53
N VAL A 58 -30.12 7.26 -16.98
CA VAL A 58 -30.38 6.01 -16.27
C VAL A 58 -29.22 5.75 -15.30
N SER A 59 -29.35 6.25 -14.06
CA SER A 59 -28.48 5.80 -12.98
C SER A 59 -28.92 4.41 -12.52
N ALA A 60 -28.03 3.43 -12.69
CA ALA A 60 -28.25 2.04 -12.31
C ALA A 60 -27.02 1.48 -11.59
N GLN A 61 -26.57 2.17 -10.53
CA GLN A 61 -25.60 1.61 -9.59
C GLN A 61 -26.27 0.52 -8.74
N ALA A 62 -26.21 -0.72 -9.22
CA ALA A 62 -26.49 -1.90 -8.43
C ALA A 62 -25.23 -2.30 -7.65
N SER A 63 -24.93 -1.57 -6.57
CA SER A 63 -23.77 -1.86 -5.71
C SER A 63 -23.96 -3.19 -4.98
N THR A 64 -23.44 -4.28 -5.57
CA THR A 64 -23.34 -5.58 -4.93
C THR A 64 -22.31 -5.49 -3.81
N TYR A 65 -22.78 -5.30 -2.57
CA TYR A 65 -21.93 -5.25 -1.38
C TYR A 65 -21.31 -6.63 -1.08
N MET A 66 -20.20 -6.96 -1.76
CA MET A 66 -19.25 -7.96 -1.25
C MET A 66 -18.51 -7.39 -0.04
N LEU A 67 -19.19 -7.42 1.11
CA LEU A 67 -18.48 -7.86 2.32
C LEU A 67 -17.85 -9.22 2.00
N ILE A 68 -16.57 -9.40 2.32
CA ILE A 68 -15.99 -10.74 2.48
C ILE A 68 -16.64 -11.35 3.74
N GLN A 69 -17.88 -11.80 3.58
CA GLN A 69 -18.59 -12.64 4.51
C GLN A 69 -17.70 -13.87 4.74
N PRO A 70 -17.32 -14.22 5.98
CA PRO A 70 -16.54 -15.42 6.21
C PRO A 70 -17.35 -16.61 5.68
N PHE A 71 -16.82 -17.31 4.66
CA PHE A 71 -17.46 -18.48 4.07
C PHE A 71 -17.94 -19.40 5.20
N PRO A 72 -19.23 -19.78 5.23
CA PRO A 72 -19.75 -20.61 6.30
C PRO A 72 -19.01 -21.95 6.27
N MET A 73 -18.17 -22.21 7.28
CA MET A 73 -17.28 -23.37 7.33
C MET A 73 -18.06 -24.66 7.08
N CYS A 74 -17.93 -25.18 5.86
CA CYS A 74 -18.78 -26.25 5.38
C CYS A 74 -18.35 -27.58 6.01
N ARG A 75 -18.96 -27.91 7.16
CA ARG A 75 -18.80 -29.21 7.81
C ARG A 75 -19.18 -30.31 6.81
N ARG A 76 -18.20 -31.09 6.36
CA ARG A 76 -18.37 -32.16 5.37
C ARG A 76 -19.50 -33.12 5.79
N GLY A 77 -20.58 -33.13 5.00
CA GLY A 77 -21.71 -34.04 5.16
C GLY A 77 -22.40 -34.23 3.81
N PRO A 78 -22.40 -35.46 3.22
CA PRO A 78 -22.84 -35.65 1.84
C PRO A 78 -24.35 -35.85 1.72
N ARG A 79 -25.08 -34.80 1.32
CA ARG A 79 -26.45 -34.92 0.75
C ARG A 79 -26.66 -33.89 -0.37
N HIS A 80 -27.20 -34.35 -1.50
CA HIS A 80 -27.58 -33.49 -2.61
C HIS A 80 -28.92 -32.78 -2.33
N THR A 81 -28.98 -31.49 -2.59
CA THR A 81 -30.23 -30.73 -2.86
C THR A 81 -29.92 -29.61 -3.85
N PRO A 82 -30.80 -29.31 -4.81
CA PRO A 82 -30.59 -28.25 -5.81
C PRO A 82 -30.82 -26.84 -5.21
N PRO A 83 -30.27 -25.78 -5.82
CA PRO A 83 -30.45 -24.41 -5.35
C PRO A 83 -31.88 -23.90 -5.59
N ILE A 84 -32.40 -23.13 -4.64
CA ILE A 84 -33.67 -22.39 -4.76
C ILE A 84 -33.33 -20.94 -5.09
N ILE A 85 -33.77 -20.45 -6.25
CA ILE A 85 -33.66 -19.03 -6.61
C ILE A 85 -34.86 -18.29 -6.01
N ILE A 86 -34.60 -17.39 -5.05
CA ILE A 86 -35.61 -16.47 -4.50
C ILE A 86 -35.35 -15.07 -5.03
N SER A 87 -36.10 -14.66 -6.04
CA SER A 87 -36.19 -13.25 -6.44
C SER A 87 -37.22 -12.56 -5.55
N CYS A 88 -36.85 -11.44 -4.92
CA CYS A 88 -37.72 -10.69 -4.02
C CYS A 88 -37.66 -9.19 -4.32
N GLY A 89 -38.63 -8.70 -5.10
CA GLY A 89 -38.71 -7.30 -5.52
C GLY A 89 -39.46 -6.42 -4.52
N CYS A 90 -38.74 -5.69 -3.67
CA CYS A 90 -39.30 -4.67 -2.77
C CYS A 90 -38.94 -3.26 -3.24
N ARG A 91 -39.93 -2.36 -3.33
CA ARG A 91 -39.69 -0.92 -3.51
C ARG A 91 -39.15 -0.33 -2.20
N ALA A 92 -37.94 0.23 -2.24
CA ALA A 92 -37.43 1.04 -1.13
C ALA A 92 -38.22 2.36 -1.02
N ILE A 93 -38.70 2.66 0.19
CA ILE A 93 -39.20 3.99 0.54
C ILE A 93 -38.03 4.74 1.19
N LEU A 94 -37.59 5.84 0.56
CA LEU A 94 -36.56 6.72 1.12
C LEU A 94 -37.15 7.50 2.30
N LEU A 95 -37.01 6.95 3.50
CA LEU A 95 -37.13 7.70 4.74
C LEU A 95 -35.89 8.62 4.89
N PRO A 96 -36.03 9.81 5.49
CA PRO A 96 -34.87 10.66 5.76
C PRO A 96 -33.89 9.91 6.67
N MET A 97 -32.63 9.85 6.27
CA MET A 97 -31.60 9.20 7.08
C MET A 97 -31.37 10.00 8.36
N SER A 98 -31.77 9.43 9.49
CA SER A 98 -31.32 9.87 10.81
C SER A 98 -29.79 9.97 10.81
N GLN A 99 -29.23 10.99 11.49
CA GLN A 99 -27.78 11.07 11.63
C GLN A 99 -27.22 9.76 12.20
N PRO A 100 -26.11 9.23 11.64
CA PRO A 100 -25.50 8.03 12.19
C PRO A 100 -25.09 8.29 13.64
N PRO A 101 -25.24 7.30 14.54
CA PRO A 101 -24.80 7.46 15.92
C PRO A 101 -23.28 7.76 15.95
N ALA A 102 -22.86 8.61 16.90
CA ALA A 102 -21.46 8.95 17.09
C ALA A 102 -20.62 7.67 17.17
N MET A 103 -19.64 7.54 16.27
CA MET A 103 -18.88 6.30 16.16
C MET A 103 -18.04 6.08 17.42
N SER A 104 -18.23 4.94 18.08
CA SER A 104 -17.31 4.49 19.12
C SER A 104 -15.94 4.27 18.47
N LEU A 105 -15.00 5.19 18.72
CA LEU A 105 -13.60 5.03 18.36
C LEU A 105 -13.10 3.66 18.84
N SER A 106 -12.46 2.89 17.95
CA SER A 106 -11.97 1.55 18.31
C SER A 106 -10.84 1.70 19.32
N ARG A 107 -11.08 1.26 20.55
CA ARG A 107 -10.08 1.28 21.61
C ARG A 107 -9.01 0.25 21.32
N ARG A 108 -7.81 0.71 20.95
CA ARG A 108 -6.64 -0.15 20.84
C ARG A 108 -6.38 -0.85 22.17
N LEU A 109 -5.79 -2.05 22.09
CA LEU A 109 -5.05 -2.60 23.23
C LEU A 109 -3.92 -1.60 23.57
N PRO A 110 -3.88 -1.03 24.79
CA PRO A 110 -3.03 0.12 25.08
C PRO A 110 -1.56 -0.29 25.24
N LYS A 111 -0.82 -0.34 24.13
CA LYS A 111 0.64 -0.12 24.14
C LYS A 111 0.87 1.35 24.51
N ALA A 112 1.66 1.61 25.53
CA ALA A 112 2.14 2.97 25.79
C ALA A 112 3.18 3.38 24.73
N LEU A 113 3.10 4.61 24.25
CA LEU A 113 4.11 5.19 23.37
C LEU A 113 5.49 5.20 24.07
N ALA A 114 6.54 4.82 23.34
CA ALA A 114 7.90 5.07 23.78
C ALA A 114 8.24 6.57 23.69
N LEU A 115 9.21 7.03 24.48
CA LEU A 115 9.70 8.41 24.41
C LEU A 115 10.37 8.75 23.07
N THR A 116 10.91 7.72 22.40
CA THR A 116 11.52 7.76 21.07
C THR A 116 10.53 7.59 19.91
N ASP A 117 9.31 7.11 20.16
CA ASP A 117 8.26 7.00 19.14
C ASP A 117 7.92 8.41 18.61
N ARG A 118 7.58 8.49 17.32
CA ARG A 118 7.29 9.72 16.58
C ARG A 118 5.80 9.77 16.22
N PRO A 119 5.01 10.61 16.92
CA PRO A 119 3.57 10.72 16.69
C PRO A 119 3.28 11.15 15.25
N THR A 120 2.53 10.33 14.53
CA THR A 120 2.10 10.59 13.15
C THR A 120 0.58 10.53 13.09
N ARG A 121 -0.06 11.63 12.68
CA ARG A 121 -1.51 11.77 12.57
C ARG A 121 -2.08 10.92 11.44
N LEU A 122 -3.29 10.40 11.62
CA LEU A 122 -4.04 9.77 10.53
C LEU A 122 -4.75 10.82 9.65
N PRO A 123 -4.86 10.60 8.32
CA PRO A 123 -5.33 11.63 7.38
C PRO A 123 -6.85 11.89 7.43
N HIS A 124 -7.64 11.04 8.10
CA HIS A 124 -9.11 11.10 8.13
C HIS A 124 -9.71 12.18 9.03
N MET A 125 -8.87 13.06 9.59
CA MET A 125 -9.31 14.14 10.48
C MET A 125 -9.68 15.38 9.68
N GLU A 126 -10.99 15.60 9.52
CA GLU A 126 -11.55 16.83 8.98
C GLU A 126 -11.75 17.84 10.12
N LEU A 127 -11.06 18.98 10.05
CA LEU A 127 -11.17 20.08 11.02
C LEU A 127 -11.98 21.24 10.44
N GLY A 128 -12.98 21.71 11.20
CA GLY A 128 -13.73 22.95 10.93
C GLY A 128 -13.68 23.89 12.15
N ASP A 129 -14.29 25.08 11.99
CA ASP A 129 -14.17 26.22 12.94
C ASP A 129 -14.45 25.88 14.43
N SER A 130 -15.30 24.88 14.69
CA SER A 130 -15.69 24.46 16.04
C SER A 130 -15.86 22.94 16.21
N THR A 131 -15.59 22.15 15.17
CA THR A 131 -15.82 20.70 15.17
C THR A 131 -14.66 19.94 14.52
N ALA A 132 -14.33 18.79 15.09
CA ALA A 132 -13.42 17.82 14.49
C ALA A 132 -14.22 16.57 14.11
N ARG A 133 -13.94 16.00 12.93
CA ARG A 133 -14.52 14.75 12.46
C ARG A 133 -13.43 13.76 12.07
N PHE A 134 -13.62 12.51 12.45
CA PHE A 134 -12.73 11.40 12.10
C PHE A 134 -13.54 10.29 11.45
N LEU A 135 -13.17 9.91 10.22
CA LEU A 135 -13.93 8.98 9.38
C LEU A 135 -15.41 9.41 9.22
N GLY A 136 -15.65 10.73 9.19
CA GLY A 136 -16.98 11.35 9.11
C GLY A 136 -17.80 11.40 10.40
N GLY A 137 -17.41 10.66 11.44
CA GLY A 137 -18.02 10.78 12.77
C GLY A 137 -17.45 11.97 13.54
N GLU A 138 -18.28 12.68 14.31
CA GLU A 138 -17.81 13.77 15.18
C GLU A 138 -16.96 13.23 16.33
N VAL A 139 -15.82 13.88 16.57
CA VAL A 139 -14.88 13.54 17.64
C VAL A 139 -15.29 14.27 18.92
N ASP A 140 -15.25 13.57 20.04
CA ASP A 140 -15.51 14.15 21.37
C ASP A 140 -14.58 15.37 21.62
N PRO A 141 -15.12 16.58 21.88
CA PRO A 141 -14.31 17.75 22.21
C PRO A 141 -13.41 17.61 23.45
N ALA A 142 -13.69 16.65 24.34
CA ALA A 142 -12.79 16.30 25.44
C ALA A 142 -11.60 15.43 25.00
N ALA A 143 -11.75 14.68 23.90
CA ALA A 143 -10.66 13.96 23.25
C ALA A 143 -9.88 14.85 22.28
N PHE A 144 -10.54 15.80 21.60
CA PHE A 144 -9.92 16.75 20.68
C PHE A 144 -10.41 18.18 20.96
N PRO A 145 -9.80 18.90 21.93
CA PRO A 145 -10.16 20.28 22.21
C PRO A 145 -9.69 21.21 21.07
N SER A 146 -10.43 22.30 20.82
CA SER A 146 -10.17 23.20 19.68
C SER A 146 -8.78 23.84 19.67
N SER A 147 -8.13 24.00 20.83
CA SER A 147 -6.75 24.48 20.94
C SER A 147 -5.69 23.46 20.51
N ALA A 148 -6.06 22.22 20.15
CA ALA A 148 -5.12 21.15 19.82
C ALA A 148 -4.83 21.00 18.32
N ALA A 149 -5.40 21.85 17.45
CA ALA A 149 -5.19 21.79 16.00
C ALA A 149 -3.70 21.93 15.59
N ASP A 150 -2.94 22.79 16.28
CA ASP A 150 -1.49 22.97 16.05
C ASP A 150 -0.69 21.76 16.56
N LEU A 151 -1.03 21.25 17.75
CA LEU A 151 -0.41 20.05 18.33
C LEU A 151 -0.62 18.82 17.44
N TRP A 152 -1.86 18.63 16.97
CA TRP A 152 -2.22 17.62 15.99
C TRP A 152 -1.44 17.79 14.68
N SER A 153 -1.30 19.03 14.21
CA SER A 153 -0.61 19.29 12.94
C SER A 153 0.89 19.06 13.00
N GLY A 154 1.51 19.22 14.18
CA GLY A 154 2.89 18.82 14.42
C GLY A 154 3.09 17.34 14.77
N CYS A 155 2.03 16.52 14.86
CA CYS A 155 2.15 15.06 14.83
C CYS A 155 2.38 14.57 13.40
N ASP A 156 3.53 14.94 12.83
CA ASP A 156 3.94 14.69 11.44
C ASP A 156 5.01 13.59 11.31
N GLY A 157 5.33 12.89 12.40
CA GLY A 157 6.37 11.86 12.43
C GLY A 157 7.82 12.37 12.42
N THR A 158 8.05 13.69 12.32
CA THR A 158 9.42 14.26 12.27
C THR A 158 10.08 14.35 13.65
N ARG A 159 9.30 14.37 14.73
CA ARG A 159 9.74 14.63 16.11
C ARG A 159 9.45 13.47 17.07
N PRO A 160 10.40 13.04 17.92
CA PRO A 160 10.15 12.04 18.95
C PRO A 160 9.27 12.61 20.08
N LEU A 161 8.51 11.73 20.74
CA LEU A 161 7.53 12.08 21.78
C LEU A 161 8.17 12.84 22.95
N GLU A 162 9.43 12.55 23.31
CA GLU A 162 10.13 13.27 24.37
C GLU A 162 10.37 14.77 24.10
N SER A 163 10.31 15.21 22.83
CA SER A 163 10.48 16.62 22.45
C SER A 163 9.24 17.49 22.73
N TRP A 164 8.19 16.94 23.35
CA TRP A 164 6.91 17.59 23.61
C TRP A 164 6.68 17.83 25.11
N GLY A 165 5.85 18.83 25.45
CA GLY A 165 5.52 19.15 26.84
C GLY A 165 4.79 17.99 27.54
N PRO A 166 4.86 17.86 28.88
CA PRO A 166 4.20 16.76 29.59
C PRO A 166 2.70 16.61 29.28
N ALA A 167 1.97 17.73 29.17
CA ALA A 167 0.54 17.74 28.81
C ALA A 167 0.30 17.35 27.34
N ASP A 168 1.17 17.79 26.43
CA ASP A 168 1.12 17.42 25.01
C ASP A 168 1.30 15.91 24.84
N ARG A 169 2.29 15.32 25.52
CA ARG A 169 2.55 13.87 25.52
C ARG A 169 1.37 13.06 26.06
N GLU A 170 0.70 13.58 27.09
CA GLU A 170 -0.50 12.96 27.66
C GLU A 170 -1.68 12.99 26.66
N LEU A 171 -1.88 14.11 25.96
CA LEU A 171 -2.93 14.25 24.94
C LEU A 171 -2.64 13.41 23.69
N ILE A 172 -1.39 13.39 23.21
CA ILE A 172 -0.95 12.50 22.13
C ILE A 172 -1.13 11.03 22.52
N GLY A 173 -0.82 10.65 23.77
CA GLY A 173 -1.06 9.31 24.30
C GLY A 173 -2.54 8.92 24.29
N ARG A 174 -3.45 9.86 24.61
CA ARG A 174 -4.90 9.66 24.43
C ARG A 174 -5.29 9.47 22.96
N TRP A 175 -4.73 10.26 22.04
CA TRP A 175 -5.01 10.13 20.61
C TRP A 175 -4.53 8.80 20.03
N HIS A 176 -3.38 8.29 20.48
CA HIS A 176 -2.87 6.97 20.09
C HIS A 176 -3.78 5.84 20.60
N ALA A 177 -4.19 5.88 21.88
CA ALA A 177 -5.12 4.91 22.46
C ALA A 177 -6.53 4.95 21.82
N ALA A 178 -6.97 6.15 21.39
CA ALA A 178 -8.20 6.37 20.62
C ALA A 178 -8.05 6.04 19.12
N GLY A 179 -6.82 5.74 18.66
CA GLY A 179 -6.54 5.34 17.29
C GLY A 179 -6.57 6.46 16.26
N LEU A 180 -6.37 7.71 16.67
CA LEU A 180 -6.26 8.90 15.80
C LEU A 180 -4.80 9.15 15.35
N VAL A 181 -3.83 8.70 16.16
CA VAL A 181 -2.38 8.82 15.92
C VAL A 181 -1.75 7.42 15.87
N VAL A 182 -0.74 7.23 15.02
CA VAL A 182 0.18 6.09 15.04
C VAL A 182 1.58 6.49 15.51
N ALA A 183 2.33 5.50 15.96
CA ALA A 183 3.68 5.63 16.49
C ALA A 183 4.71 5.18 15.45
N ALA A 184 5.29 6.09 14.68
CA ALA A 184 6.44 5.74 13.86
C ALA A 184 7.66 5.55 14.80
N PRO A 185 8.33 4.38 14.84
CA PRO A 185 9.51 4.17 15.67
C PRO A 185 10.69 5.06 15.22
N SER A 186 11.78 5.06 15.99
CA SER A 186 13.03 5.71 15.55
C SER A 186 13.49 5.18 14.19
N PRO A 187 13.87 6.07 13.24
CA PRO A 187 14.56 5.68 12.01
C PRO A 187 15.76 4.80 12.32
N ARG A 188 15.93 3.73 11.56
CA ARG A 188 16.99 2.74 11.76
C ARG A 188 18.22 3.03 10.90
N PRO A 189 19.40 2.49 11.28
CA PRO A 189 20.55 2.47 10.39
C PRO A 189 20.20 1.77 9.07
N ALA A 190 20.83 2.19 7.98
CA ALA A 190 20.63 1.60 6.67
C ALA A 190 20.98 0.10 6.67
N SER A 191 20.11 -0.69 6.04
CA SER A 191 20.29 -2.12 5.84
C SER A 191 21.44 -2.42 4.87
N ALA A 192 22.03 -3.62 5.01
CA ALA A 192 22.95 -4.17 4.01
C ALA A 192 22.22 -4.72 2.77
N PHE A 193 20.89 -4.89 2.85
CA PHE A 193 20.04 -5.36 1.75
C PHE A 193 19.37 -4.18 1.04
N SER A 194 19.47 -4.12 -0.28
CA SER A 194 18.59 -3.30 -1.12
C SER A 194 17.36 -4.12 -1.49
N LEU A 195 16.18 -3.68 -1.06
CA LEU A 195 14.90 -4.37 -1.26
C LEU A 195 13.91 -3.45 -1.99
N THR A 196 13.22 -4.00 -3.00
CA THR A 196 12.04 -3.37 -3.61
C THR A 196 10.85 -4.31 -3.46
N PHE A 197 9.77 -3.80 -2.85
CA PHE A 197 8.52 -4.51 -2.63
C PHE A 197 7.51 -4.02 -3.67
N VAL A 198 7.03 -4.91 -4.54
CA VAL A 198 6.03 -4.56 -5.55
C VAL A 198 4.65 -4.85 -4.98
N SER A 199 3.87 -3.81 -4.70
CA SER A 199 2.53 -3.91 -4.11
C SER A 199 1.48 -3.75 -5.22
N PRO A 200 0.52 -4.67 -5.37
CA PRO A 200 -0.62 -4.47 -6.26
C PRO A 200 -1.41 -3.21 -5.88
N HIS A 201 -1.87 -3.13 -4.64
CA HIS A 201 -2.55 -1.95 -4.09
C HIS A 201 -1.75 -1.37 -2.90
N PRO A 202 -2.04 -0.13 -2.49
CA PRO A 202 -1.61 0.36 -1.19
C PRO A 202 -2.24 -0.51 -0.09
N ASP A 203 -1.44 -0.96 0.88
CA ASP A 203 -1.68 -1.99 1.92
C ASP A 203 -1.12 -3.41 1.70
N ASP A 204 -1.04 -3.94 0.47
CA ASP A 204 -0.70 -5.36 0.23
C ASP A 204 0.70 -5.77 0.75
N ALA A 205 1.73 -5.00 0.39
CA ALA A 205 3.11 -5.27 0.82
C ALA A 205 3.27 -5.16 2.35
N GLN A 206 2.48 -4.31 3.01
CA GLN A 206 2.51 -4.07 4.44
C GLN A 206 1.71 -5.17 5.17
N LEU A 207 0.60 -5.65 4.59
CA LEU A 207 -0.16 -6.81 5.05
C LEU A 207 0.66 -8.11 4.95
N ALA A 208 1.38 -8.33 3.84
CA ALA A 208 2.21 -9.51 3.64
C ALA A 208 3.54 -9.42 4.40
N LEU A 209 4.30 -8.33 4.23
CA LEU A 209 5.73 -8.22 4.57
C LEU A 209 6.11 -7.09 5.53
N GLY A 210 5.17 -6.38 6.15
CA GLY A 210 5.48 -5.21 7.00
C GLY A 210 6.54 -5.44 8.10
N SER A 211 6.73 -6.65 8.63
CA SER A 211 7.82 -6.93 9.58
C SER A 211 9.19 -6.96 8.87
N THR A 212 9.26 -7.54 7.67
CA THR A 212 10.45 -7.55 6.79
C THR A 212 10.77 -6.13 6.31
N VAL A 213 9.77 -5.39 5.80
CA VAL A 213 9.92 -3.99 5.36
C VAL A 213 10.50 -3.13 6.49
N PHE A 214 9.92 -3.18 7.69
CA PHE A 214 10.44 -2.41 8.82
C PHE A 214 11.87 -2.80 9.23
N ARG A 215 12.24 -4.09 9.12
CA ARG A 215 13.59 -4.58 9.53
C ARG A 215 14.69 -4.12 8.60
N PHE A 216 14.45 -4.18 7.30
CA PHE A 216 15.50 -3.99 6.30
C PHE A 216 15.32 -2.70 5.49
N GLY A 217 14.26 -1.92 5.74
CA GLY A 217 13.88 -0.79 4.90
C GLY A 217 13.63 -1.24 3.46
N GLY A 218 13.86 -0.31 2.53
CA GLY A 218 13.66 -0.53 1.10
C GLY A 218 12.58 0.38 0.52
N ARG A 219 12.19 0.11 -0.71
CA ARG A 219 11.20 0.89 -1.47
C ARG A 219 9.95 0.05 -1.75
N VAL A 220 8.77 0.57 -1.44
CA VAL A 220 7.50 0.02 -1.89
C VAL A 220 7.11 0.68 -3.22
N VAL A 221 6.59 -0.11 -4.16
CA VAL A 221 6.13 0.33 -5.48
C VAL A 221 4.68 -0.10 -5.65
N ASP A 222 3.73 0.83 -5.47
CA ASP A 222 2.30 0.57 -5.60
C ASP A 222 1.84 0.73 -7.03
N VAL A 223 1.43 -0.39 -7.64
CA VAL A 223 1.05 -0.46 -9.05
C VAL A 223 -0.31 0.21 -9.26
N PHE A 224 -1.36 -0.28 -8.60
CA PHE A 224 -2.74 0.18 -8.74
C PHE A 224 -3.13 1.24 -7.70
N SER A 225 -2.24 2.21 -7.50
CA SER A 225 -2.36 3.30 -6.52
C SER A 225 -3.46 4.33 -6.82
N HIS A 226 -4.31 4.11 -7.84
CA HIS A 226 -5.55 4.87 -8.09
C HIS A 226 -6.80 4.00 -7.82
N GLU A 227 -6.97 3.64 -6.56
CA GLU A 227 -8.19 3.04 -5.99
C GLU A 227 -9.20 4.12 -5.58
N THR A 228 -10.50 3.79 -5.63
CA THR A 228 -11.58 4.59 -5.01
C THR A 228 -12.54 3.76 -4.15
N TRP A 229 -12.27 2.46 -3.98
CA TRP A 229 -13.09 1.59 -3.13
C TRP A 229 -12.89 1.95 -1.65
N THR A 230 -13.89 1.66 -0.83
CA THR A 230 -13.80 1.83 0.62
C THR A 230 -14.93 1.12 1.34
N ARG A 231 -14.64 0.52 2.50
CA ARG A 231 -15.64 -0.05 3.40
C ARG A 231 -16.34 0.99 4.30
N VAL A 232 -16.00 2.27 4.20
CA VAL A 232 -16.51 3.35 5.08
C VAL A 232 -17.58 4.17 4.35
N PRO A 233 -18.88 4.05 4.69
CA PRO A 233 -19.97 4.63 3.90
C PRO A 233 -19.90 6.15 3.67
N TYR A 234 -19.29 6.89 4.60
CA TYR A 234 -19.12 8.34 4.52
C TYR A 234 -18.20 8.82 3.37
N TYR A 235 -17.39 7.93 2.78
CA TYR A 235 -16.52 8.23 1.65
C TYR A 235 -16.98 7.55 0.34
N GLN A 236 -18.00 6.68 0.39
CA GLN A 236 -18.52 5.97 -0.80
C GLN A 236 -19.22 6.90 -1.80
N ASP A 237 -19.70 8.06 -1.35
CA ASP A 237 -20.23 9.15 -2.19
C ASP A 237 -19.16 10.18 -2.61
N ARG A 238 -17.87 9.93 -2.32
CA ARG A 238 -16.75 10.87 -2.49
C ARG A 238 -15.46 10.17 -2.98
N PRO A 239 -15.47 9.54 -4.17
CA PRO A 239 -14.34 8.75 -4.66
C PRO A 239 -13.02 9.54 -4.72
N GLU A 240 -13.05 10.84 -5.05
CA GLU A 240 -11.86 11.70 -5.09
C GLU A 240 -11.35 12.12 -3.70
N LEU A 241 -12.14 11.93 -2.64
CA LEU A 241 -11.68 12.03 -1.25
C LEU A 241 -11.17 10.67 -0.76
N ALA A 242 -11.85 9.57 -1.08
CA ALA A 242 -11.39 8.22 -0.77
C ALA A 242 -9.99 7.95 -1.37
N SER A 243 -9.82 8.16 -2.67
CA SER A 243 -8.55 7.92 -3.37
C SER A 243 -7.36 8.71 -2.79
N ARG A 244 -7.57 10.00 -2.50
CA ARG A 244 -6.54 10.81 -1.83
C ARG A 244 -6.26 10.35 -0.41
N LEU A 245 -7.27 9.91 0.34
CA LEU A 245 -7.07 9.38 1.68
C LEU A 245 -6.29 8.07 1.66
N LEU A 246 -6.61 7.12 0.77
CA LEU A 246 -5.87 5.85 0.60
C LEU A 246 -4.37 6.10 0.40
N ILE A 247 -4.02 7.02 -0.50
CA ILE A 247 -2.62 7.43 -0.75
C ILE A 247 -1.95 8.04 0.51
N GLU A 248 -2.70 8.76 1.36
CA GLU A 248 -2.17 9.28 2.63
C GLU A 248 -2.14 8.22 3.75
N GLU A 249 -3.03 7.21 3.74
CA GLU A 249 -2.95 6.05 4.63
C GLU A 249 -1.63 5.30 4.39
N GLU A 250 -1.31 5.06 3.12
CA GLU A 250 -0.06 4.43 2.69
C GLU A 250 1.18 5.26 3.05
N ARG A 251 1.18 6.57 2.78
CA ARG A 251 2.31 7.45 3.18
C ARG A 251 2.61 7.36 4.67
N VAL A 252 1.57 7.28 5.51
CA VAL A 252 1.75 7.09 6.95
C VAL A 252 2.23 5.67 7.27
N ALA A 253 1.77 4.64 6.56
CA ALA A 253 2.21 3.26 6.75
C ALA A 253 3.69 3.06 6.37
N CYS A 254 4.12 3.47 5.17
CA CYS A 254 5.53 3.46 4.77
C CYS A 254 6.41 4.28 5.74
N HIS A 255 5.94 5.44 6.21
CA HIS A 255 6.67 6.23 7.21
C HIS A 255 6.83 5.51 8.56
N VAL A 256 5.81 4.78 9.03
CA VAL A 256 5.90 3.93 10.23
C VAL A 256 6.86 2.76 10.03
N LEU A 257 7.02 2.26 8.80
CA LEU A 257 7.97 1.20 8.47
C LEU A 257 9.38 1.72 8.18
N GLY A 258 9.55 3.00 7.87
CA GLY A 258 10.82 3.57 7.41
C GLY A 258 11.19 3.17 5.99
N ALA A 259 10.19 3.03 5.11
CA ALA A 259 10.34 2.68 3.70
C ALA A 259 10.09 3.87 2.77
N ASP A 260 10.78 3.89 1.63
CA ASP A 260 10.49 4.79 0.51
C ASP A 260 9.24 4.30 -0.25
N LEU A 261 8.54 5.20 -0.95
CA LEU A 261 7.27 4.91 -1.64
C LEU A 261 7.24 5.49 -3.06
N THR A 262 7.06 4.61 -4.05
CA THR A 262 6.71 4.96 -5.44
C THR A 262 5.24 4.60 -5.69
N LEU A 263 4.52 5.47 -6.39
CA LEU A 263 3.14 5.26 -6.83
C LEU A 263 3.08 5.30 -8.36
N LEU A 264 2.71 4.20 -9.03
CA LEU A 264 2.59 4.16 -10.50
C LEU A 264 1.25 4.75 -11.00
N GLY A 265 0.21 4.73 -10.17
CA GLY A 265 -1.06 5.41 -10.44
C GLY A 265 -1.97 4.70 -11.46
N HIS A 266 -1.79 3.40 -11.69
CA HIS A 266 -2.74 2.62 -12.48
C HIS A 266 -4.10 2.49 -11.74
N LEU A 267 -5.18 2.32 -12.50
CA LEU A 267 -6.55 2.21 -11.97
C LEU A 267 -6.82 0.81 -11.41
N ASP A 268 -7.27 0.71 -10.16
CA ASP A 268 -7.72 -0.53 -9.52
C ASP A 268 -8.80 -1.27 -10.34
N GLY A 269 -8.79 -2.61 -10.25
CA GLY A 269 -9.67 -3.53 -10.96
C GLY A 269 -11.16 -3.26 -10.77
N ALA A 270 -11.61 -2.84 -9.58
CA ALA A 270 -13.02 -2.50 -9.36
C ALA A 270 -13.47 -1.26 -10.16
N ASN A 271 -12.53 -0.38 -10.51
CA ASN A 271 -12.75 0.80 -11.36
C ASN A 271 -12.61 0.52 -12.87
N ARG A 272 -12.03 -0.62 -13.29
CA ARG A 272 -11.78 -0.90 -14.72
C ARG A 272 -12.99 -1.56 -15.41
N PRO A 273 -13.41 -1.11 -16.62
CA PRO A 273 -14.60 -1.66 -17.29
C PRO A 273 -14.57 -3.15 -17.59
N ALA A 274 -13.38 -3.76 -17.71
CA ALA A 274 -13.20 -5.19 -17.96
C ALA A 274 -13.74 -6.07 -16.82
N TRP A 275 -13.52 -5.65 -15.57
CA TRP A 275 -13.76 -6.48 -14.38
C TRP A 275 -15.01 -6.07 -13.57
N ARG A 276 -15.91 -5.30 -14.19
CA ARG A 276 -17.15 -4.81 -13.56
C ARG A 276 -18.03 -5.91 -12.98
N GLU A 277 -18.07 -7.08 -13.63
CA GLU A 277 -18.86 -8.24 -13.19
C GLU A 277 -18.11 -9.09 -12.14
N GLY A 278 -16.82 -8.83 -11.91
CA GLY A 278 -15.96 -9.52 -10.94
C GLY A 278 -14.47 -9.35 -11.25
N PHE A 279 -13.68 -9.08 -10.21
CA PHE A 279 -12.21 -8.91 -10.25
C PHE A 279 -11.46 -9.99 -9.42
N LEU A 280 -12.17 -11.04 -9.00
CA LEU A 280 -11.63 -12.24 -8.36
C LEU A 280 -11.87 -13.44 -9.30
N LEU A 281 -10.79 -14.04 -9.80
CA LEU A 281 -10.83 -15.12 -10.78
C LEU A 281 -10.41 -16.47 -10.18
N GLY A 282 -10.59 -17.54 -10.95
CA GLY A 282 -9.99 -18.83 -10.62
C GLY A 282 -8.46 -18.77 -10.74
N ALA A 283 -7.75 -19.56 -9.94
CA ALA A 283 -6.28 -19.55 -9.87
C ALA A 283 -5.53 -20.01 -11.15
N ASP A 284 -6.23 -20.21 -12.27
CA ASP A 284 -5.67 -20.53 -13.61
C ASP A 284 -5.72 -19.31 -14.56
N ALA A 285 -6.20 -18.15 -14.09
CA ALA A 285 -6.52 -16.99 -14.92
C ALA A 285 -5.33 -16.10 -15.36
N ALA A 286 -4.11 -16.62 -15.35
CA ALA A 286 -2.91 -15.84 -15.74
C ALA A 286 -2.98 -15.36 -17.20
N ASP A 287 -3.33 -16.23 -18.14
CA ASP A 287 -3.52 -15.85 -19.55
C ASP A 287 -4.81 -15.04 -19.76
N GLU A 288 -5.82 -15.22 -18.90
CA GLU A 288 -7.09 -14.49 -18.96
C GLU A 288 -6.90 -13.01 -18.64
N VAL A 289 -6.20 -12.65 -17.55
CA VAL A 289 -5.95 -11.24 -17.22
C VAL A 289 -5.09 -10.54 -18.28
N ARG A 290 -4.06 -11.22 -18.81
CA ARG A 290 -3.16 -10.69 -19.84
C ARG A 290 -3.87 -10.47 -21.18
N SER A 291 -4.74 -11.40 -21.58
CA SER A 291 -5.50 -11.29 -22.84
C SER A 291 -6.72 -10.37 -22.75
N THR A 292 -7.23 -10.10 -21.55
CA THR A 292 -8.35 -9.17 -21.32
C THR A 292 -7.90 -7.70 -21.34
N GLU A 293 -6.73 -7.38 -20.77
CA GLU A 293 -6.20 -6.01 -20.72
C GLU A 293 -4.72 -5.91 -21.21
N PRO A 294 -4.40 -6.34 -22.44
CA PRO A 294 -3.01 -6.45 -22.91
C PRO A 294 -2.25 -5.12 -22.89
N GLU A 295 -2.90 -4.02 -23.31
CA GLU A 295 -2.29 -2.68 -23.29
C GLU A 295 -1.96 -2.20 -21.85
N LEU A 296 -2.69 -2.69 -20.85
CA LEU A 296 -2.43 -2.37 -19.43
C LEU A 296 -1.29 -3.23 -18.90
N PHE A 297 -1.28 -4.53 -19.25
CA PHE A 297 -0.19 -5.44 -18.94
C PHE A 297 1.15 -4.94 -19.49
N GLU A 298 1.19 -4.47 -20.74
CA GLU A 298 2.37 -3.85 -21.37
C GLU A 298 2.84 -2.63 -20.56
N ARG A 299 1.95 -1.69 -20.23
CA ARG A 299 2.30 -0.49 -19.43
C ARG A 299 2.81 -0.83 -18.02
N ILE A 300 2.20 -1.79 -17.33
CA ILE A 300 2.66 -2.24 -16.01
C ILE A 300 4.05 -2.87 -16.13
N THR A 301 4.31 -3.62 -17.20
CA THR A 301 5.62 -4.23 -17.46
C THR A 301 6.69 -3.16 -17.74
N ASP A 302 6.40 -2.17 -18.60
CA ASP A 302 7.28 -1.02 -18.89
C ASP A 302 7.55 -0.13 -17.67
N ASP A 303 6.56 0.03 -16.79
CA ASP A 303 6.70 0.86 -15.59
C ASP A 303 7.48 0.11 -14.49
N LEU A 304 7.29 -1.20 -14.34
CA LEU A 304 8.08 -2.04 -13.44
C LEU A 304 9.52 -2.27 -13.95
N ASP A 305 9.77 -2.37 -15.25
CA ASP A 305 11.13 -2.44 -15.83
C ASP A 305 12.00 -1.28 -15.31
N ARG A 306 11.44 -0.07 -15.37
CA ARG A 306 12.10 1.17 -14.93
C ARG A 306 12.32 1.20 -13.41
N GLU A 307 11.35 0.77 -12.61
CA GLU A 307 11.51 0.78 -11.15
C GLU A 307 12.45 -0.33 -10.65
N LEU A 308 12.47 -1.51 -11.29
CA LEU A 308 13.24 -2.69 -10.85
C LEU A 308 14.67 -2.75 -11.40
N SER A 309 15.12 -1.74 -12.13
CA SER A 309 16.45 -1.66 -12.76
C SER A 309 17.62 -1.46 -11.79
N ASP A 310 17.36 -1.21 -10.50
CA ASP A 310 18.35 -0.77 -9.50
C ASP A 310 19.27 -1.87 -8.93
N GLY A 311 19.01 -3.14 -9.25
CA GLY A 311 19.74 -4.30 -8.72
C GLY A 311 19.23 -4.82 -7.36
N SER A 312 18.17 -4.25 -6.79
CA SER A 312 17.55 -4.70 -5.54
C SER A 312 17.00 -6.14 -5.61
N LEU A 313 16.83 -6.78 -4.45
CA LEU A 313 15.99 -7.98 -4.33
C LEU A 313 14.52 -7.55 -4.47
N VAL A 314 13.79 -8.21 -5.37
CA VAL A 314 12.41 -7.90 -5.72
C VAL A 314 11.46 -8.85 -5.00
N LEU A 315 10.56 -8.31 -4.18
CA LEU A 315 9.53 -9.07 -3.48
C LEU A 315 8.16 -8.72 -4.11
N ALA A 316 7.62 -9.64 -4.89
CA ALA A 316 6.39 -9.50 -5.68
C ALA A 316 5.25 -10.38 -5.12
N PRO A 317 3.97 -10.11 -5.42
CA PRO A 317 2.86 -10.96 -4.98
C PRO A 317 2.93 -12.37 -5.58
N LEU A 318 2.54 -13.39 -4.81
CA LEU A 318 2.21 -14.72 -5.34
C LEU A 318 0.84 -14.73 -6.04
N ALA A 319 -0.01 -13.71 -5.77
CA ALA A 319 -1.38 -13.55 -6.24
C ALA A 319 -2.37 -14.60 -5.68
N VAL A 320 -2.12 -15.05 -4.45
CA VAL A 320 -3.03 -15.96 -3.73
C VAL A 320 -4.42 -15.34 -3.64
N GLY A 321 -5.44 -16.12 -3.99
CA GLY A 321 -6.84 -15.66 -4.00
C GLY A 321 -7.32 -15.08 -5.34
N GLY A 322 -6.45 -14.95 -6.34
CA GLY A 322 -6.86 -14.73 -7.74
C GLY A 322 -7.40 -13.33 -8.06
N HIS A 323 -7.01 -12.30 -7.29
CA HIS A 323 -7.33 -10.91 -7.63
C HIS A 323 -6.60 -10.50 -8.92
N VAL A 324 -7.34 -9.95 -9.89
CA VAL A 324 -6.81 -9.66 -11.24
C VAL A 324 -5.55 -8.79 -11.23
N ASP A 325 -5.48 -7.85 -10.29
CA ASP A 325 -4.37 -6.92 -10.17
C ASP A 325 -3.11 -7.56 -9.57
N HIS A 326 -3.25 -8.50 -8.63
CA HIS A 326 -2.10 -9.28 -8.15
C HIS A 326 -1.59 -10.20 -9.26
N LEU A 327 -2.50 -10.80 -10.04
CA LEU A 327 -2.15 -11.64 -11.19
C LEU A 327 -1.42 -10.83 -12.26
N LEU A 328 -1.91 -9.63 -12.62
CA LEU A 328 -1.24 -8.74 -13.57
C LEU A 328 0.17 -8.35 -13.11
N VAL A 329 0.35 -7.95 -11.84
CA VAL A 329 1.67 -7.61 -11.27
C VAL A 329 2.61 -8.81 -11.29
N ARG A 330 2.14 -9.98 -10.83
CA ARG A 330 2.95 -11.20 -10.81
C ARG A 330 3.39 -11.61 -12.20
N GLU A 331 2.48 -11.63 -13.18
CA GLU A 331 2.81 -12.00 -14.56
C GLU A 331 3.71 -10.95 -15.23
N ALA A 332 3.60 -9.67 -14.89
CA ALA A 332 4.50 -8.62 -15.40
C ALA A 332 5.93 -8.83 -14.87
N VAL A 333 6.10 -9.08 -13.57
CA VAL A 333 7.40 -9.44 -12.98
C VAL A 333 7.95 -10.74 -13.60
N CYS A 334 7.10 -11.73 -13.88
CA CYS A 334 7.53 -12.96 -14.57
C CYS A 334 7.96 -12.72 -16.03
N GLU A 335 7.33 -11.77 -16.72
CA GLU A 335 7.72 -11.39 -18.09
C GLU A 335 9.06 -10.63 -18.09
N LEU A 336 9.35 -9.81 -17.06
CA LEU A 336 10.65 -9.18 -16.84
C LEU A 336 11.77 -10.18 -16.52
N VAL A 337 11.44 -11.35 -15.98
CA VAL A 337 12.40 -12.47 -15.84
C VAL A 337 12.56 -13.21 -17.17
N ALA A 338 11.48 -13.45 -17.90
CA ALA A 338 11.50 -14.16 -19.18
C ALA A 338 12.24 -13.39 -20.29
N ASN A 339 12.11 -12.06 -20.32
CA ASN A 339 12.80 -11.17 -21.26
C ASN A 339 14.24 -10.80 -20.83
N LYS A 340 14.60 -11.08 -19.57
CA LYS A 340 15.89 -10.80 -18.90
C LYS A 340 16.17 -9.32 -18.55
N SER A 341 15.12 -8.54 -18.31
CA SER A 341 15.23 -7.25 -17.61
C SER A 341 15.59 -7.42 -16.12
N VAL A 342 15.10 -8.50 -15.49
CA VAL A 342 15.34 -8.82 -14.07
C VAL A 342 15.87 -10.25 -13.94
N GLU A 343 17.03 -10.42 -13.32
CA GLU A 343 17.64 -11.74 -13.09
C GLU A 343 16.78 -12.60 -12.13
N PRO A 344 16.59 -13.91 -12.39
CA PRO A 344 15.72 -14.78 -11.58
C PRO A 344 16.17 -14.91 -10.12
N GLU A 345 17.47 -14.81 -9.84
CA GLU A 345 18.03 -14.77 -8.48
C GLU A 345 17.51 -13.58 -7.65
N ARG A 346 17.04 -12.52 -8.31
CA ARG A 346 16.50 -11.32 -7.67
C ARG A 346 15.01 -11.42 -7.34
N VAL A 347 14.26 -12.41 -7.84
CA VAL A 347 12.79 -12.43 -7.71
C VAL A 347 12.30 -13.42 -6.65
N VAL A 348 11.42 -12.92 -5.78
CA VAL A 348 10.87 -13.61 -4.62
C VAL A 348 9.36 -13.34 -4.56
N PHE A 349 8.55 -14.36 -4.31
CA PHE A 349 7.10 -14.21 -4.27
C PHE A 349 6.58 -14.25 -2.83
N TYR A 350 5.95 -13.18 -2.35
CA TYR A 350 5.39 -13.14 -1.00
C TYR A 350 3.99 -13.72 -0.93
N GLU A 351 3.64 -14.27 0.23
CA GLU A 351 2.32 -14.84 0.45
C GLU A 351 1.27 -13.75 0.76
N ASP A 352 0.33 -13.55 -0.16
CA ASP A 352 -0.64 -12.46 -0.11
C ASP A 352 -1.56 -12.55 1.13
N MET A 353 -1.73 -11.42 1.80
CA MET A 353 -2.56 -11.26 2.99
C MET A 353 -3.60 -10.16 2.73
N PRO A 354 -4.89 -10.35 3.07
CA PRO A 354 -5.44 -11.41 3.92
C PRO A 354 -5.84 -12.70 3.19
N TYR A 355 -5.61 -12.83 1.88
CA TYR A 355 -6.12 -13.94 1.07
C TYR A 355 -5.68 -15.32 1.60
N SER A 356 -4.42 -15.46 2.02
CA SER A 356 -3.86 -16.70 2.60
C SER A 356 -4.41 -17.08 3.99
N LEU A 357 -5.32 -16.29 4.56
CA LEU A 357 -6.14 -16.69 5.72
C LEU A 357 -7.33 -17.59 5.32
N PHE A 358 -7.62 -17.71 4.02
CA PHE A 358 -8.81 -18.38 3.48
C PHE A 358 -8.48 -19.34 2.31
N THR A 359 -7.40 -19.06 1.56
CA THR A 359 -6.90 -19.83 0.42
C THR A 359 -5.54 -20.48 0.75
N ASP A 360 -5.24 -21.63 0.15
CA ASP A 360 -3.95 -22.31 0.32
C ASP A 360 -2.96 -21.90 -0.78
N ALA A 361 -1.93 -21.14 -0.40
CA ALA A 361 -0.87 -20.64 -1.28
C ALA A 361 -0.10 -21.74 -2.03
N VAL A 362 -0.14 -23.00 -1.56
CA VAL A 362 0.47 -24.15 -2.26
C VAL A 362 -0.14 -24.37 -3.65
N VAL A 363 -1.40 -23.97 -3.88
CA VAL A 363 -2.07 -24.13 -5.18
C VAL A 363 -1.44 -23.21 -6.23
N ASP A 364 -1.21 -21.95 -5.86
CA ASP A 364 -0.68 -20.92 -6.75
C ASP A 364 0.81 -21.14 -7.05
N THR A 365 1.60 -21.64 -6.08
CA THR A 365 3.04 -21.87 -6.29
C THR A 365 3.37 -22.95 -7.30
N GLY A 366 2.60 -24.04 -7.37
CA GLY A 366 2.80 -25.08 -8.38
C GLY A 366 2.71 -24.53 -9.80
N ARG A 367 1.68 -23.71 -10.06
CA ARG A 367 1.39 -23.08 -11.35
C ARG A 367 2.46 -22.06 -11.74
N LEU A 368 2.89 -21.26 -10.77
CA LEU A 368 4.00 -20.33 -10.96
C LEU A 368 5.33 -21.05 -11.25
N SER A 369 5.56 -22.21 -10.64
CA SER A 369 6.75 -23.05 -10.92
C SER A 369 6.76 -23.56 -12.36
N GLU A 370 5.60 -24.02 -12.87
CA GLU A 370 5.42 -24.43 -14.27
C GLU A 370 5.61 -23.25 -15.23
N ARG A 371 5.03 -22.09 -14.92
CA ARG A 371 5.16 -20.83 -15.70
C ARG A 371 6.60 -20.35 -15.82
N LEU A 372 7.41 -20.53 -14.78
CA LEU A 372 8.84 -20.22 -14.74
C LEU A 372 9.73 -21.34 -15.33
N GLY A 373 9.16 -22.50 -15.70
CA GLY A 373 9.89 -23.65 -16.23
C GLY A 373 10.85 -24.31 -15.23
N GLY A 374 10.67 -24.06 -13.93
CA GLY A 374 11.62 -24.41 -12.87
C GLY A 374 11.18 -25.57 -11.97
N PRO A 375 12.00 -25.91 -10.95
CA PRO A 375 11.56 -26.75 -9.84
C PRO A 375 10.49 -26.04 -9.01
N ALA A 376 9.72 -26.82 -8.24
CA ALA A 376 8.67 -26.29 -7.36
C ALA A 376 9.20 -25.21 -6.39
N LEU A 377 8.53 -24.06 -6.33
CA LEU A 377 8.89 -22.98 -5.41
C LEU A 377 8.88 -23.48 -3.96
N THR A 378 9.93 -23.17 -3.21
CA THR A 378 10.09 -23.60 -1.83
C THR A 378 9.63 -22.50 -0.86
N PRO A 379 8.83 -22.80 0.18
CA PRO A 379 8.47 -21.82 1.18
C PRO A 379 9.65 -21.52 2.12
N VAL A 380 9.93 -20.26 2.36
CA VAL A 380 10.91 -19.77 3.34
C VAL A 380 10.22 -18.83 4.31
N LEU A 381 10.49 -19.02 5.60
CA LEU A 381 10.03 -18.13 6.67
C LEU A 381 11.09 -17.07 6.95
N ILE A 382 10.68 -15.80 6.97
CA ILE A 382 11.48 -14.66 7.43
C ILE A 382 11.01 -14.34 8.85
N PRO A 383 11.81 -14.62 9.90
CA PRO A 383 11.41 -14.34 11.27
C PRO A 383 11.22 -12.84 11.54
N GLY A 384 10.27 -12.51 12.42
CA GLY A 384 10.05 -11.18 12.96
C GLY A 384 10.38 -11.13 14.45
N SER A 385 11.00 -10.02 14.90
CA SER A 385 11.15 -9.75 16.32
C SER A 385 9.81 -9.26 16.91
N PRO A 386 9.62 -9.29 18.24
CA PRO A 386 8.45 -8.68 18.86
C PRO A 386 8.27 -7.21 18.48
N GLN A 387 9.38 -6.48 18.29
CA GLN A 387 9.38 -5.09 17.83
C GLN A 387 8.90 -4.97 16.37
N SER A 388 9.28 -5.90 15.48
CA SER A 388 8.88 -5.81 14.06
C SER A 388 7.48 -6.33 13.77
N ALA A 389 7.01 -7.33 14.53
CA ALA A 389 5.60 -7.69 14.56
C ALA A 389 4.72 -6.55 15.09
N GLU A 390 5.22 -5.76 16.05
CA GLU A 390 4.53 -4.58 16.57
C GLU A 390 4.51 -3.43 15.56
N ALA A 391 5.63 -3.12 14.90
CA ALA A 391 5.68 -2.07 13.88
C ALA A 391 4.77 -2.40 12.67
N LYS A 392 4.72 -3.67 12.24
CA LYS A 392 3.72 -4.14 11.26
C LYS A 392 2.28 -3.89 11.73
N ARG A 393 1.97 -4.18 13.00
CA ARG A 393 0.64 -3.90 13.55
C ARG A 393 0.33 -2.40 13.59
N GLU A 394 1.35 -1.57 13.78
CA GLU A 394 1.25 -0.11 13.79
C GLU A 394 1.06 0.46 12.37
N SER A 395 1.78 -0.05 11.37
CA SER A 395 1.65 0.34 9.97
C SER A 395 0.38 -0.18 9.31
N LEU A 396 -0.29 -1.17 9.87
CA LEU A 396 -1.62 -1.64 9.42
C LEU A 396 -2.79 -0.84 10.02
N TRP A 397 -2.52 0.18 10.85
CA TRP A 397 -3.53 1.03 11.46
C TRP A 397 -4.00 2.24 10.63
N PRO A 398 -3.17 2.85 9.74
CA PRO A 398 -3.60 3.90 8.84
C PRO A 398 -4.70 3.49 7.88
N TYR A 399 -4.69 2.25 7.36
CA TYR A 399 -5.67 1.72 6.39
C TYR A 399 -7.08 1.54 6.97
N ARG A 400 -7.73 2.67 7.32
CA ARG A 400 -9.10 2.73 7.82
C ARG A 400 -10.12 2.54 6.71
N LEU A 401 -9.79 2.87 5.47
CA LEU A 401 -10.69 2.78 4.33
C LEU A 401 -10.77 1.36 3.75
N GLN A 402 -9.70 0.55 3.84
CA GLN A 402 -9.70 -0.87 3.44
C GLN A 402 -9.68 -1.82 4.66
N VAL A 403 -8.58 -1.87 5.42
CA VAL A 403 -8.31 -2.93 6.41
C VAL A 403 -9.19 -2.86 7.65
N LEU A 404 -9.72 -4.00 8.12
CA LEU A 404 -10.37 -4.12 9.43
C LEU A 404 -9.36 -4.49 10.52
N GLU A 405 -9.50 -3.91 11.72
CA GLU A 405 -8.69 -4.29 12.89
C GLU A 405 -8.76 -5.80 13.20
N THR A 406 -9.89 -6.44 12.93
CA THR A 406 -10.08 -7.90 13.07
C THR A 406 -9.33 -8.71 12.00
N VAL A 407 -8.99 -8.12 10.85
CA VAL A 407 -8.16 -8.72 9.81
C VAL A 407 -6.67 -8.56 10.15
N ALA A 408 -6.23 -7.36 10.52
CA ALA A 408 -4.85 -7.13 11.00
C ALA A 408 -4.50 -8.04 12.21
N ASN A 409 -5.43 -8.21 13.15
CA ASN A 409 -5.26 -9.16 14.28
C ASN A 409 -5.26 -10.65 13.86
N ARG A 410 -5.85 -11.02 12.71
CA ARG A 410 -5.75 -12.38 12.15
C ARG A 410 -4.42 -12.60 11.45
N ILE A 411 -3.95 -11.65 10.63
CA ILE A 411 -2.61 -11.68 10.01
C ILE A 411 -1.53 -11.75 11.09
N GLY A 412 -1.64 -10.90 12.12
CA GLY A 412 -0.76 -10.93 13.28
C GLY A 412 -0.78 -12.27 14.03
N ARG A 413 -1.89 -13.02 14.01
CA ARG A 413 -1.95 -14.39 14.55
C ARG A 413 -1.35 -15.41 13.59
N TYR A 414 -1.63 -15.31 12.29
CA TYR A 414 -1.11 -16.20 11.26
C TYR A 414 0.42 -16.29 11.30
N GLY A 415 1.10 -15.15 11.29
CA GLY A 415 2.57 -15.11 11.40
C GLY A 415 3.13 -15.65 12.72
N ARG A 416 2.34 -15.77 13.80
CA ARG A 416 2.75 -16.50 15.00
C ARG A 416 2.58 -18.01 14.85
N ASN A 417 1.47 -18.44 14.24
CA ASN A 417 1.24 -19.85 13.93
C ASN A 417 2.31 -20.41 12.97
N LEU A 418 2.87 -19.58 12.07
CA LEU A 418 4.01 -19.97 11.22
C LEU A 418 5.23 -20.46 12.02
N MET A 419 5.41 -19.99 13.26
CA MET A 419 6.53 -20.35 14.14
C MET A 419 6.12 -21.30 15.28
N GLU A 420 5.01 -22.02 15.17
CA GLU A 420 4.60 -23.03 16.16
C GLU A 420 5.67 -24.13 16.38
N ALA A 421 6.53 -24.37 15.38
CA ALA A 421 7.67 -25.29 15.45
C ALA A 421 8.98 -24.68 16.00
N ASP A 422 9.07 -23.35 16.16
CA ASP A 422 10.25 -22.64 16.66
C ASP A 422 9.81 -21.54 17.65
N PRO A 423 9.71 -21.86 18.95
CA PRO A 423 9.22 -20.93 19.97
C PRO A 423 10.21 -19.80 20.30
N THR A 424 11.38 -19.74 19.65
CA THR A 424 12.34 -18.63 19.83
C THR A 424 11.97 -17.40 18.99
N ALA A 425 11.32 -17.62 17.84
CA ALA A 425 10.84 -16.56 16.96
C ALA A 425 9.36 -16.28 17.20
N GLY A 426 9.06 -15.17 17.86
CA GLY A 426 7.67 -14.82 18.23
C GLY A 426 6.74 -14.46 17.08
N PHE A 427 7.23 -14.38 15.83
CA PHE A 427 6.50 -14.07 14.60
C PHE A 427 7.34 -14.46 13.37
N ALA A 428 6.71 -14.67 12.22
CA ALA A 428 7.35 -14.73 10.90
C ALA A 428 6.39 -14.33 9.78
N GLU A 429 6.97 -14.11 8.60
CA GLU A 429 6.29 -13.92 7.32
C GLU A 429 6.76 -15.00 6.34
N ARG A 430 5.94 -15.40 5.36
CA ARG A 430 6.30 -16.42 4.37
C ARG A 430 6.52 -15.80 3.00
N VAL A 431 7.61 -16.21 2.37
CA VAL A 431 7.90 -16.01 0.95
C VAL A 431 8.16 -17.35 0.27
N TRP A 432 8.12 -17.36 -1.05
CA TRP A 432 8.27 -18.52 -1.91
C TRP A 432 9.36 -18.23 -2.94
N VAL A 433 10.33 -19.13 -3.05
CA VAL A 433 11.59 -18.90 -3.78
C VAL A 433 11.84 -19.95 -4.85
N SER A 434 12.45 -19.55 -5.97
CA SER A 434 13.03 -20.48 -6.94
C SER A 434 14.32 -21.09 -6.37
N ALA A 435 14.95 -22.03 -7.09
CA ALA A 435 16.28 -22.51 -6.71
C ALA A 435 17.32 -21.39 -6.67
N ASP A 436 17.14 -20.37 -7.52
CA ASP A 436 18.07 -19.29 -7.82
C ASP A 436 17.98 -18.21 -6.72
N SER A 437 16.78 -17.68 -6.44
CA SER A 437 16.57 -16.67 -5.38
C SER A 437 16.64 -17.23 -3.96
N ALA A 438 16.56 -18.56 -3.79
CA ALA A 438 16.69 -19.20 -2.49
C ALA A 438 17.99 -18.89 -1.74
N ARG A 439 19.08 -18.49 -2.43
CA ARG A 439 20.29 -18.02 -1.74
C ARG A 439 20.06 -16.69 -1.02
N ALA A 440 19.65 -15.65 -1.76
CA ALA A 440 19.47 -14.31 -1.21
C ALA A 440 18.46 -14.29 -0.05
N VAL A 441 17.37 -15.04 -0.18
CA VAL A 441 16.34 -15.14 0.87
C VAL A 441 16.83 -15.93 2.10
N ARG A 442 17.72 -16.92 1.94
CA ARG A 442 18.37 -17.56 3.10
C ARG A 442 19.33 -16.62 3.84
N GLU A 443 20.03 -15.75 3.11
CA GLU A 443 20.90 -14.72 3.71
C GLU A 443 20.06 -13.65 4.44
N LEU A 444 18.95 -13.18 3.84
CA LEU A 444 17.96 -12.30 4.48
C LEU A 444 17.32 -12.95 5.73
N ALA A 445 16.91 -14.22 5.64
CA ALA A 445 16.33 -14.96 6.76
C ALA A 445 17.36 -15.38 7.84
N ALA A 446 18.66 -15.31 7.54
CA ALA A 446 19.73 -15.49 8.53
C ALA A 446 19.94 -14.20 9.33
N ALA A 447 20.11 -13.05 8.67
CA ALA A 447 20.11 -11.73 9.32
C ALA A 447 18.82 -11.52 10.15
N ALA A 448 17.68 -11.99 9.64
CA ALA A 448 16.41 -11.96 10.38
C ALA A 448 16.40 -12.81 11.68
N ARG A 449 17.33 -13.75 11.87
CA ARG A 449 17.52 -14.45 13.15
C ARG A 449 18.56 -13.79 14.05
N GLU A 450 19.54 -13.08 13.49
CA GLU A 450 20.61 -12.46 14.25
C GLU A 450 20.06 -11.34 15.17
N ASP A 451 19.20 -10.43 14.69
CA ASP A 451 18.58 -9.43 15.58
C ASP A 451 17.58 -10.01 16.61
N LEU A 452 17.21 -11.30 16.52
CA LEU A 452 16.44 -11.97 17.59
C LEU A 452 17.32 -12.35 18.78
N SER A 453 18.63 -12.46 18.55
CA SER A 453 19.63 -12.84 19.55
C SER A 453 20.27 -11.62 20.22
N SER A 454 20.19 -10.45 19.57
CA SER A 454 20.56 -9.17 20.16
C SER A 454 19.65 -8.84 21.35
N PRO A 455 20.19 -8.43 22.52
CA PRO A 455 19.37 -7.90 23.59
C PRO A 455 18.68 -6.61 23.12
N ALA A 456 17.45 -6.38 23.59
CA ALA A 456 16.80 -5.08 23.39
C ALA A 456 17.52 -4.01 24.23
N GLU A 457 18.03 -2.98 23.56
CA GLU A 457 18.67 -1.79 24.16
C GLU A 457 17.65 -0.83 24.80
#